data_AF-A0A418F4E7-F1
#
_entry.id   AF-A0A418F4E7-F1
#
_cell.length_a   1.000
_cell.length_b   1.000
_cell.length_c   1.000
_cell.angle_alpha   90.00
_cell.angle_beta   90.00
_cell.angle_gamma   90.00
#
_symmetry.space_group_name_H-M   'P 1'
#
loop_
_entity.id
_entity.type
_entity.pdbx_description
1 polymer ?
#
loop_
_entity_poly.entity_id
_entity_poly.type
_entity_poly.pdbx_seq_one_letter_code
_entity_poly.pdbx_strand_id
1 'polypeptide(L)'
;DHVPWADCNHKVTRMYTRSPSALPLYPRILSAGLKALIYSGDADSVVNFIGTERWITDEGLNLTVSQDWRAWFGPDKQLAGYTQEYTNLTFKTVKGAGHMVAANRPLHALYLFECFVYGNVKCESFVYPSDGLERLTGETGVVVGMPILMAAADAPSVHLQVMGYHWSKVHEVVGGGKRD
;
A
#
# COMPACT_ATOMS: atom_id res chain seq x y z
N ASP A 1 -8.76 -10.49 -34.76
CA ASP A 1 -7.51 -10.04 -34.13
C ASP A 1 -7.63 -10.02 -32.62
N HIS A 2 -6.87 -10.88 -31.93
CA HIS A 2 -6.77 -10.87 -30.47
C HIS A 2 -5.37 -10.43 -30.08
N VAL A 3 -5.28 -9.37 -29.29
CA VAL A 3 -4.03 -8.95 -28.64
C VAL A 3 -4.00 -9.59 -27.26
N PRO A 4 -2.99 -10.41 -26.91
CA PRO A 4 -2.88 -10.98 -25.58
C PRO A 4 -2.64 -9.88 -24.55
N TRP A 5 -3.23 -10.05 -23.36
CA TRP A 5 -3.01 -9.13 -22.25
C TRP A 5 -1.55 -9.17 -21.78
N ALA A 6 -1.03 -8.00 -21.35
CA ALA A 6 0.29 -7.84 -20.75
C ALA A 6 0.26 -6.64 -19.78
N ASP A 7 1.08 -6.69 -18.72
CA ASP A 7 1.17 -5.62 -17.71
C ASP A 7 1.61 -4.27 -18.31
N CYS A 8 2.57 -4.30 -19.22
CA CYS A 8 3.19 -3.11 -19.81
C CYS A 8 3.31 -3.24 -21.34
N ASN A 9 3.02 -2.16 -22.06
CA ASN A 9 3.22 -2.09 -23.51
C ASN A 9 4.45 -1.24 -23.88
N HIS A 10 5.55 -1.91 -24.23
CA HIS A 10 6.80 -1.24 -24.58
C HIS A 10 6.74 -0.34 -25.82
N LYS A 11 5.77 -0.53 -26.74
CA LYS A 11 5.59 0.38 -27.88
C LYS A 11 5.12 1.75 -27.41
N VAL A 12 4.17 1.78 -26.47
CA VAL A 12 3.70 3.02 -25.86
C VAL A 12 4.85 3.71 -25.13
N THR A 13 5.62 2.97 -24.31
CA THR A 13 6.76 3.54 -23.58
C THR A 13 7.81 4.19 -24.50
N ARG A 14 8.14 3.56 -25.63
CA ARG A 14 9.12 4.10 -26.58
C ARG A 14 8.64 5.33 -27.34
N MET A 15 7.33 5.44 -27.57
CA MET A 15 6.73 6.56 -28.29
C MET A 15 6.35 7.74 -27.38
N TYR A 16 6.30 7.53 -26.07
CA TYR A 16 5.88 8.55 -25.12
C TYR A 16 6.89 9.68 -24.99
N THR A 17 6.44 10.93 -25.18
CA THR A 17 7.24 12.14 -24.93
C THR A 17 7.02 12.62 -23.50
N ARG A 18 8.07 12.58 -22.68
CA ARG A 18 8.00 12.95 -21.25
C ARG A 18 8.13 14.46 -21.06
N SER A 19 7.49 15.01 -20.02
CA SER A 19 7.88 16.31 -19.47
C SER A 19 9.10 16.13 -18.55
N PRO A 20 9.96 17.16 -18.38
CA PRO A 20 11.12 17.07 -17.50
C PRO A 20 10.76 16.96 -16.01
N SER A 21 9.67 17.60 -15.59
CA SER A 21 9.27 17.64 -14.18
C SER A 21 7.78 17.98 -14.02
N ALA A 22 7.18 17.48 -12.94
CA ALA A 22 5.85 17.89 -12.46
C ALA A 22 5.93 19.01 -11.41
N LEU A 23 7.13 19.36 -10.92
CA LEU A 23 7.35 20.34 -9.85
C LEU A 23 6.60 21.67 -10.06
N PRO A 24 6.60 22.28 -11.27
CA PRO A 24 5.91 23.56 -11.48
C PRO A 24 4.38 23.51 -11.27
N LEU A 25 3.78 22.32 -11.26
CA LEU A 25 2.33 22.14 -11.07
C LEU A 25 1.92 22.18 -9.60
N TYR A 26 2.81 21.77 -8.70
CA TYR A 26 2.49 21.58 -7.29
C TYR A 26 2.15 22.87 -6.52
N PRO A 27 2.77 24.04 -6.76
CA PRO A 27 2.35 25.28 -6.10
C PRO A 27 0.85 25.58 -6.33
N ARG A 28 0.34 25.32 -7.54
CA ARG A 28 -1.09 25.50 -7.85
C ARG A 28 -1.97 24.45 -7.16
N ILE A 29 -1.51 23.20 -7.09
CA ILE A 29 -2.25 22.11 -6.43
C ILE A 29 -2.35 22.37 -4.92
N LEU A 30 -1.23 22.73 -4.28
CA LEU A 30 -1.13 22.92 -2.83
C LEU A 30 -1.83 24.21 -2.34
N SER A 31 -1.94 25.22 -3.21
CA SER A 31 -2.70 26.45 -2.91
C SER A 31 -4.22 26.29 -3.03
N ALA A 32 -4.71 25.19 -3.61
CA ALA A 32 -6.14 24.91 -3.72
C ALA A 32 -6.79 24.43 -2.41
N GLY A 33 -6.05 24.37 -1.30
CA GLY A 33 -6.55 23.88 0.00
C GLY A 33 -6.77 22.37 0.08
N LEU A 34 -6.19 21.61 -0.86
CA LEU A 34 -6.24 20.15 -0.87
C LEU A 34 -5.18 19.59 0.09
N LYS A 35 -5.50 18.47 0.75
CA LYS A 35 -4.52 17.69 1.51
C LYS A 35 -3.75 16.81 0.53
N ALA A 36 -2.42 16.94 0.50
CA ALA A 36 -1.54 16.09 -0.30
C ALA A 36 -0.78 15.09 0.57
N LEU A 37 -0.65 13.86 0.09
CA LEU A 37 0.23 12.84 0.64
C LEU A 37 1.18 12.36 -0.45
N ILE A 38 2.48 12.46 -0.17
CA ILE A 38 3.53 11.80 -0.95
C ILE A 38 4.09 10.70 -0.08
N TYR A 39 4.28 9.50 -0.63
CA TYR A 39 4.87 8.40 0.09
C TYR A 39 5.84 7.61 -0.78
N SER A 40 6.86 7.01 -0.13
CA SER A 40 7.88 6.20 -0.79
C SER A 40 8.19 4.95 0.03
N GLY A 41 8.38 3.82 -0.64
CA GLY A 41 9.05 2.68 -0.01
C GLY A 41 10.55 2.99 0.15
N ASP A 42 11.09 2.79 1.35
CA ASP A 42 12.49 3.17 1.64
C ASP A 42 13.53 2.21 1.01
N ALA A 43 13.09 1.08 0.46
CA ALA A 43 13.93 0.10 -0.23
C ALA A 43 13.80 0.19 -1.77
N ASP A 44 13.08 1.17 -2.31
CA ASP A 44 13.05 1.42 -3.76
C ASP A 44 14.33 2.14 -4.22
N SER A 45 15.02 1.56 -5.20
CA SER A 45 16.19 2.16 -5.84
C SER A 45 15.86 2.90 -7.14
N VAL A 46 14.70 2.66 -7.76
CA VAL A 46 14.30 3.27 -9.04
C VAL A 46 13.81 4.70 -8.79
N VAL A 47 12.92 4.89 -7.82
CA VAL A 47 12.42 6.21 -7.38
C VAL A 47 12.58 6.30 -5.86
N ASN A 48 13.83 6.47 -5.43
CA ASN A 48 14.17 6.42 -4.01
C ASN A 48 13.59 7.60 -3.20
N PHE A 49 13.39 7.37 -1.91
CA PHE A 49 12.79 8.35 -1.00
C PHE A 49 13.65 9.61 -0.81
N ILE A 50 14.98 9.53 -0.92
CA ILE A 50 15.90 10.68 -0.79
C ILE A 50 15.68 11.66 -1.94
N GLY A 51 15.51 11.16 -3.17
CA GLY A 51 15.17 11.99 -4.32
C GLY A 51 13.80 12.67 -4.16
N THR A 52 12.84 11.95 -3.58
CA THR A 52 11.51 12.49 -3.28
C THR A 52 11.58 13.56 -2.18
N GLU A 53 12.40 13.35 -1.14
CA GLU A 53 12.63 14.32 -0.07
C GLU A 53 13.23 15.61 -0.62
N ARG A 54 14.32 15.54 -1.40
CA ARG A 54 14.92 16.71 -2.07
C ARG A 54 13.93 17.46 -2.97
N TRP A 55 13.05 16.74 -3.63
CA TRP A 55 12.02 17.34 -4.47
C TRP A 55 11.02 18.18 -3.65
N ILE A 56 10.84 17.88 -2.36
CA ILE A 56 9.94 18.61 -1.44
C ILE A 56 10.66 19.77 -0.73
N THR A 57 11.95 19.60 -0.40
CA THR A 57 12.74 20.59 0.33
C THR A 57 13.10 21.81 -0.53
N ASP A 58 14.02 22.64 -0.04
CA ASP A 58 14.59 23.82 -0.70
C ASP A 58 15.23 23.53 -2.08
N GLU A 59 15.65 22.29 -2.36
CA GLU A 59 16.11 21.88 -3.69
C GLU A 59 14.98 21.82 -4.73
N GLY A 60 13.71 21.81 -4.28
CA GLY A 60 12.55 21.69 -5.15
C GLY A 60 11.41 22.66 -4.81
N LEU A 61 10.42 22.19 -4.05
CA LEU A 61 9.22 22.99 -3.73
C LEU A 61 9.44 24.03 -2.63
N ASN A 62 10.51 23.91 -1.85
CA ASN A 62 10.84 24.75 -0.71
C ASN A 62 9.67 24.89 0.28
N LEU A 63 9.04 23.75 0.61
CA LEU A 63 7.92 23.76 1.54
C LEU A 63 8.39 23.97 2.98
N THR A 64 7.64 24.76 3.75
CA THR A 64 7.91 24.98 5.17
C THR A 64 7.50 23.76 5.98
N VAL A 65 8.41 23.27 6.82
CA VAL A 65 8.16 22.18 7.77
C VAL A 65 7.20 22.67 8.85
N SER A 66 6.10 21.96 9.05
CA SER A 66 5.13 22.20 10.13
C SER A 66 5.31 21.23 11.29
N GLN A 67 5.77 20.00 11.02
CA GLN A 67 6.18 19.05 12.05
C GLN A 67 7.41 18.28 11.58
N ASP A 68 8.42 18.22 12.45
CA ASP A 68 9.70 17.60 12.16
C ASP A 68 9.59 16.11 11.84
N TRP A 69 10.64 15.62 11.17
CA TRP A 69 10.83 14.23 10.82
C TRP A 69 10.75 13.32 12.05
N ARG A 70 9.81 12.38 12.04
CA ARG A 70 9.55 11.49 13.17
C ARG A 70 9.09 10.11 12.73
N ALA A 71 9.29 9.12 13.58
CA ALA A 71 8.76 7.78 13.36
C ALA A 71 7.23 7.78 13.37
N TRP A 72 6.63 6.92 12.55
CA TRP A 72 5.23 6.55 12.67
C TRP A 72 5.10 5.03 12.76
N PHE A 73 4.08 4.59 13.48
CA PHE A 73 3.85 3.19 13.81
C PHE A 73 2.59 2.69 13.11
N GLY A 74 2.64 1.45 12.67
CA GLY A 74 1.50 0.75 12.09
C GLY A 74 0.48 0.34 13.17
N PRO A 75 -0.65 -0.25 12.76
CA PRO A 75 -1.66 -0.76 13.68
C PRO A 75 -1.14 -1.96 14.50
N ASP A 76 -0.13 -2.66 13.99
CA ASP A 76 0.67 -3.70 14.65
C ASP A 76 1.63 -3.17 15.73
N LYS A 77 1.65 -1.85 15.96
CA LYS A 77 2.55 -1.14 16.89
C LYS A 77 4.03 -1.28 16.54
N GLN A 78 4.35 -1.67 15.31
CA GLN A 78 5.72 -1.72 14.81
C GLN A 78 6.08 -0.45 14.05
N LEU A 79 7.38 -0.16 13.96
CA LEU A 79 7.88 0.96 13.17
C LEU A 79 7.52 0.75 11.70
N ALA A 80 6.58 1.55 11.20
CA ALA A 80 6.12 1.46 9.81
C ALA A 80 6.88 2.40 8.88
N GLY A 81 7.57 3.41 9.43
CA GLY A 81 8.46 4.29 8.70
C GLY A 81 8.62 5.64 9.38
N TYR A 82 8.94 6.66 8.59
CA TYR A 82 9.08 8.04 9.07
C TYR A 82 8.14 8.98 8.32
N THR A 83 7.82 10.11 8.95
CA THR A 83 6.90 11.11 8.42
C THR A 83 7.42 12.50 8.71
N GLN A 84 7.24 13.41 7.77
CA GLN A 84 7.43 14.84 7.96
C GLN A 84 6.25 15.60 7.38
N GLU A 85 5.79 16.60 8.11
CA GLU A 85 4.67 17.42 7.69
C GLU A 85 5.17 18.78 7.24
N TYR A 86 4.61 19.22 6.12
CA TYR A 86 4.79 20.53 5.55
C TYR A 86 3.42 21.21 5.44
N THR A 87 3.42 22.51 5.17
CA THR A 87 2.17 23.22 4.87
C THR A 87 1.44 22.57 3.68
N ASN A 88 0.26 22.00 3.93
CA ASN A 88 -0.62 21.31 2.97
C ASN A 88 -0.07 20.02 2.32
N LEU A 89 1.08 19.50 2.77
CA LEU A 89 1.65 18.25 2.26
C LEU A 89 2.25 17.41 3.39
N THR A 90 1.93 16.12 3.40
CA THR A 90 2.60 15.14 4.27
C THR A 90 3.49 14.24 3.43
N PHE A 91 4.73 14.04 3.87
CA PHE A 91 5.63 13.04 3.30
C PHE A 91 5.80 11.87 4.26
N LYS A 92 5.73 10.64 3.76
CA LYS A 92 5.92 9.40 4.52
C LYS A 92 6.83 8.41 3.82
N THR A 93 7.75 7.81 4.56
CA THR A 93 8.42 6.58 4.13
C THR A 93 7.68 5.37 4.67
N VAL A 94 7.75 4.25 3.95
CA VAL A 94 7.29 2.94 4.42
C VAL A 94 8.49 2.00 4.51
N LYS A 95 8.78 1.56 5.73
CA LYS A 95 9.96 0.78 6.08
C LYS A 95 9.96 -0.59 5.43
N GLY A 96 11.06 -0.92 4.76
CA GLY A 96 11.27 -2.19 4.08
C GLY A 96 10.29 -2.44 2.93
N ALA A 97 9.72 -1.39 2.34
CA ALA A 97 8.89 -1.46 1.14
C ALA A 97 9.68 -1.01 -0.09
N GLY A 98 9.47 -1.68 -1.23
CA GLY A 98 10.03 -1.26 -2.51
C GLY A 98 9.09 -0.34 -3.28
N HIS A 99 9.23 -0.32 -4.61
CA HIS A 99 8.42 0.53 -5.50
C HIS A 99 6.91 0.28 -5.35
N MET A 100 6.51 -0.99 -5.21
CA MET A 100 5.11 -1.39 -5.01
C MET A 100 4.80 -1.55 -3.52
N VAL A 101 4.70 -0.42 -2.81
CA VAL A 101 4.54 -0.40 -1.34
C VAL A 101 3.43 -1.32 -0.84
N ALA A 102 2.24 -1.28 -1.44
CA ALA A 102 1.12 -2.14 -1.04
C ALA A 102 1.35 -3.63 -1.28
N ALA A 103 2.20 -4.00 -2.26
CA ALA A 103 2.56 -5.39 -2.49
C ALA A 103 3.59 -5.90 -1.48
N ASN A 104 4.48 -5.03 -1.00
CA ASN A 104 5.53 -5.40 -0.05
C ASN A 104 5.11 -5.28 1.42
N ARG A 105 4.29 -4.27 1.76
CA ARG A 105 3.85 -3.94 3.12
C ARG A 105 2.33 -3.65 3.14
N PRO A 106 1.48 -4.66 2.89
CA PRO A 106 0.04 -4.45 2.68
C PRO A 106 -0.66 -3.80 3.88
N LEU A 107 -0.41 -4.25 5.12
CA LEU A 107 -1.01 -3.67 6.31
C LEU A 107 -0.64 -2.20 6.50
N HIS A 108 0.66 -1.88 6.45
CA HIS A 108 1.13 -0.50 6.62
C HIS A 108 0.67 0.41 5.48
N ALA A 109 0.57 -0.11 4.24
CA ALA A 109 0.05 0.63 3.10
C ALA A 109 -1.45 0.93 3.24
N LEU A 110 -2.23 -0.05 3.68
CA LEU A 110 -3.67 0.12 3.92
C LEU A 110 -3.91 1.14 5.04
N TYR A 111 -3.19 1.01 6.17
CA TYR A 111 -3.27 1.96 7.28
C TYR A 111 -2.88 3.38 6.85
N LEU A 112 -1.81 3.53 6.06
CA LEU A 112 -1.39 4.81 5.50
C LEU A 112 -2.48 5.45 4.63
N PHE A 113 -3.11 4.66 3.75
CA PHE A 113 -4.21 5.12 2.89
C PHE A 113 -5.44 5.53 3.72
N GLU A 114 -5.83 4.72 4.69
CA GLU A 114 -6.99 4.96 5.54
C GLU A 114 -6.82 6.18 6.45
N CYS A 115 -5.65 6.35 7.05
CA CYS A 115 -5.35 7.55 7.82
C CYS A 115 -5.32 8.82 6.96
N PHE A 116 -4.93 8.73 5.69
CA PHE A 116 -5.00 9.85 4.75
C PHE A 116 -6.44 10.25 4.42
N VAL A 117 -7.29 9.26 4.10
CA VAL A 117 -8.67 9.49 3.68
C VAL A 117 -9.55 9.93 4.85
N TYR A 118 -9.50 9.22 5.98
CA TYR A 118 -10.40 9.45 7.11
C TYR A 118 -9.80 10.32 8.21
N GLY A 119 -8.50 10.62 8.14
CA GLY A 119 -7.76 11.31 9.19
C GLY A 119 -7.28 10.38 10.30
N ASN A 120 -6.22 10.81 10.99
CA ASN A 120 -5.53 10.01 12.01
C ASN A 120 -6.46 9.54 13.15
N VAL A 121 -7.35 10.43 13.62
CA VAL A 121 -8.28 10.12 14.71
C VAL A 121 -9.21 8.94 14.35
N LYS A 122 -9.62 8.84 13.08
CA LYS A 122 -10.53 7.77 12.66
C LYS A 122 -9.78 6.47 12.43
N CYS A 123 -8.60 6.50 11.82
CA CYS A 123 -7.85 5.29 11.52
C CYS A 123 -7.32 4.58 12.78
N GLU A 124 -7.08 5.31 13.88
CA GLU A 124 -6.71 4.69 15.18
C GLU A 124 -7.79 3.74 15.73
N SER A 125 -9.04 3.86 15.28
CA SER A 125 -10.15 2.98 15.66
C SER A 125 -10.31 1.75 14.77
N PHE A 126 -9.53 1.63 13.70
CA PHE A 126 -9.66 0.53 12.74
C PHE A 126 -9.04 -0.75 13.28
N VAL A 127 -9.68 -1.87 12.95
CA VAL A 127 -9.27 -3.20 13.39
C VAL A 127 -8.86 -3.99 12.16
N TYR A 128 -7.64 -4.53 12.19
CA TYR A 128 -7.08 -5.34 11.13
C TYR A 128 -7.01 -6.80 11.57
N PRO A 129 -7.17 -7.76 10.64
CA PRO A 129 -6.92 -9.16 10.94
C PRO A 129 -5.47 -9.33 11.42
N SER A 130 -5.28 -10.00 12.55
CA SER A 130 -3.95 -10.42 12.99
C SER A 130 -3.67 -11.81 12.43
N ASP A 131 -2.65 -11.97 11.59
CA ASP A 131 -2.13 -13.29 11.26
C ASP A 131 -0.85 -13.61 12.07
N GLY A 132 -0.47 -14.88 12.09
CA GLY A 132 0.73 -15.34 12.82
C GLY A 132 2.06 -14.94 12.16
N LEU A 133 2.02 -14.40 10.94
CA LEU A 133 3.21 -14.04 10.16
C LEU A 133 3.58 -12.56 10.37
N GLU A 134 2.60 -11.68 10.63
CA GLU A 134 2.82 -10.26 10.92
C GLU A 134 3.41 -10.00 12.31
N ARG A 135 3.19 -10.91 13.26
CA ARG A 135 3.73 -10.78 14.63
C ARG A 135 5.21 -11.13 14.79
N LEU A 136 5.84 -11.73 13.77
CA LEU A 136 7.22 -12.23 13.87
C LEU A 136 8.30 -11.13 13.83
N THR A 137 7.94 -9.85 13.74
CA THR A 137 8.92 -8.75 13.64
C THR A 137 9.10 -7.90 14.91
N GLY A 138 8.46 -8.21 16.05
CA GLY A 138 8.68 -7.43 17.27
C GLY A 138 7.94 -7.89 18.53
N GLU A 139 8.23 -9.10 19.00
CA GLU A 139 7.69 -9.60 20.27
C GLU A 139 8.39 -8.95 21.48
N THR A 140 7.68 -8.11 22.23
CA THR A 140 7.90 -7.90 23.68
C THR A 140 6.66 -8.44 24.40
N GLY A 141 6.54 -9.76 24.56
CA GLY A 141 5.32 -10.31 25.12
C GLY A 141 5.20 -11.82 25.26
N VAL A 142 6.28 -12.55 25.54
CA VAL A 142 6.11 -13.88 26.16
C VAL A 142 5.72 -13.66 27.60
N VAL A 143 4.42 -13.75 27.90
CA VAL A 143 3.96 -14.00 29.27
C VAL A 143 4.45 -15.41 29.62
N VAL A 144 5.45 -15.48 30.49
CA VAL A 144 5.97 -16.71 31.10
C VAL A 144 4.80 -17.42 31.78
N GLY A 145 4.29 -18.53 31.23
CA GLY A 145 3.24 -19.27 31.93
C GLY A 145 2.40 -20.30 31.18
N MET A 146 2.83 -20.87 30.04
CA MET A 146 2.13 -22.06 29.49
C MET A 146 3.08 -23.27 29.48
N PRO A 147 2.73 -24.39 30.14
CA PRO A 147 3.55 -25.59 30.13
C PRO A 147 3.55 -26.18 28.72
N ILE A 148 4.75 -26.51 28.25
CA ILE A 148 4.98 -27.21 26.99
C ILE A 148 4.34 -28.59 27.10
N LEU A 149 3.18 -28.79 26.46
CA LEU A 149 2.72 -30.12 26.11
C LEU A 149 3.22 -30.41 24.69
N MET A 150 4.31 -31.16 24.60
CA MET A 150 4.65 -31.84 23.35
C MET A 150 3.57 -32.87 23.05
N ALA A 151 2.73 -32.60 22.05
CA ALA A 151 1.93 -33.61 21.39
C ALA A 151 2.45 -33.76 19.97
N ALA A 152 3.12 -34.89 19.74
CA ALA A 152 3.35 -35.44 18.42
C ALA A 152 2.03 -35.95 17.84
N ALA A 153 2.03 -36.11 16.50
CA ALA A 153 1.13 -36.87 15.64
C ALA A 153 0.17 -36.06 14.75
N ASP A 154 0.37 -36.30 13.45
CA ASP A 154 -0.60 -36.39 12.36
C ASP A 154 -1.17 -35.10 11.77
N ALA A 155 -0.53 -34.64 10.70
CA ALA A 155 -1.14 -33.75 9.73
C ALA A 155 -2.04 -34.56 8.77
N PRO A 156 -3.36 -34.29 8.69
CA PRO A 156 -4.14 -34.70 7.53
C PRO A 156 -3.95 -33.66 6.42
N SER A 157 -3.61 -34.14 5.23
CA SER A 157 -3.58 -33.34 4.01
C SER A 157 -4.95 -32.69 3.76
N VAL A 158 -5.05 -31.38 3.92
CA VAL A 158 -6.21 -30.61 3.44
C VAL A 158 -5.86 -30.06 2.07
N HIS A 159 -6.51 -30.64 1.05
CA HIS A 159 -6.51 -30.15 -0.33
C HIS A 159 -7.17 -28.76 -0.34
N LEU A 160 -6.38 -27.70 -0.56
CA LEU A 160 -6.92 -26.37 -0.81
C LEU A 160 -7.27 -26.26 -2.29
N GLN A 161 -8.53 -26.54 -2.63
CA GLN A 161 -9.05 -26.27 -3.96
C GLN A 161 -9.26 -24.77 -4.11
N VAL A 162 -8.36 -24.12 -4.85
CA VAL A 162 -8.52 -22.73 -5.29
C VAL A 162 -9.70 -22.70 -6.26
N MET A 163 -10.88 -22.28 -5.78
CA MET A 163 -11.99 -21.96 -6.66
C MET A 163 -11.69 -20.64 -7.37
N GLY A 164 -11.25 -20.75 -8.62
CA GLY A 164 -11.19 -19.64 -9.56
C GLY A 164 -12.60 -19.12 -9.84
N TYR A 165 -12.74 -17.81 -9.85
CA TYR A 165 -13.97 -17.10 -10.19
C TYR A 165 -14.41 -17.45 -11.63
N HIS A 166 -15.53 -18.17 -11.75
CA HIS A 166 -16.22 -18.41 -13.02
C HIS A 166 -17.27 -17.32 -13.23
N TRP A 167 -17.12 -16.52 -14.28
CA TRP A 167 -18.13 -15.55 -14.71
C TRP A 167 -19.15 -16.25 -15.60
N SER A 168 -20.35 -16.51 -15.10
CA SER A 168 -21.47 -16.96 -15.91
C SER A 168 -22.06 -15.80 -16.71
N LYS A 169 -22.04 -15.91 -18.04
CA LYS A 169 -22.89 -15.13 -18.93
C LYS A 169 -24.34 -15.55 -18.73
N VAL A 170 -25.23 -14.59 -18.48
CA VAL A 170 -26.68 -14.74 -18.64
C VAL A 170 -27.11 -13.83 -19.77
N HIS A 171 -27.68 -14.42 -20.81
CA HIS A 171 -28.87 -13.98 -21.57
C HIS A 171 -28.92 -14.79 -22.87
N GLU A 172 -29.94 -15.64 -23.03
CA GLU A 172 -31.08 -15.38 -23.92
C GLU A 172 -32.13 -16.50 -23.79
N VAL A 173 -33.39 -16.08 -23.78
CA VAL A 173 -34.60 -16.89 -23.69
C VAL A 173 -35.04 -17.20 -25.12
N VAL A 174 -35.19 -18.49 -25.47
CA VAL A 174 -36.11 -18.90 -26.54
C VAL A 174 -36.84 -20.15 -26.08
N GLY A 175 -38.15 -20.02 -25.92
CA GLY A 175 -39.07 -21.11 -25.63
C GLY A 175 -39.63 -21.76 -26.90
N GLY A 176 -40.28 -22.91 -26.69
CA GLY A 176 -41.05 -23.66 -27.67
C GLY A 176 -40.37 -24.99 -28.04
N GLY A 177 -40.99 -26.16 -27.94
CA GLY A 177 -42.37 -26.51 -27.61
C GLY A 177 -42.46 -28.04 -27.48
N LYS A 178 -43.48 -28.47 -26.73
CA LYS A 178 -43.96 -29.84 -26.52
C LYS A 178 -44.32 -30.56 -27.84
N ARG A 179 -43.99 -31.85 -27.96
CA ARG A 179 -44.91 -33.04 -27.95
C ARG A 179 -44.37 -34.21 -28.79
N ASP A 180 -44.70 -35.40 -28.24
CA ASP A 180 -44.74 -36.77 -28.79
C ASP A 180 -43.42 -37.52 -29.01
#